data_AF-A0A833W4H6-F1
#
_entry.id   AF-A0A833W4H6-F1
#
_cell.length_a   1.000
_cell.length_b   1.000
_cell.length_c   1.000
_cell.angle_alpha   90.00
_cell.angle_beta   90.00
_cell.angle_gamma   90.00
#
_symmetry.space_group_name_H-M   'P 1'
#
loop_
_entity.id
_entity.type
_entity.pdbx_description
1 polymer ?
#
loop_
_entity_poly.entity_id
_entity_poly.type
_entity_poly.pdbx_seq_one_letter_code
_entity_poly.pdbx_strand_id
1 'polypeptide(L)'
;MELVTKVRDAEHWVQVLESSEKKLVVVDVHKDWCGPCKIVEPSYKRLTTDIEHAERRVMFATDRKQIADVDGANAPLLEQSVKQHLPPIGNDDEEN
;
A
#
# COMPACT_ATOMS: atom_id res chain seq x y z
N MET A 1 -7.79 9.92 14.35
CA MET A 1 -7.55 8.56 13.79
C MET A 1 -6.72 8.73 12.55
N GLU A 2 -5.61 8.00 12.47
CA GLU A 2 -4.75 7.97 11.29
C GLU A 2 -5.46 7.16 10.20
N LEU A 3 -5.54 7.71 8.98
CA LEU A 3 -6.30 7.12 7.87
C LEU A 3 -5.59 5.90 7.27
N VAL A 4 -4.26 5.90 7.37
CA VAL A 4 -3.36 4.92 6.77
C VAL A 4 -2.64 4.18 7.88
N THR A 5 -2.60 2.85 7.80
CA THR A 5 -1.83 2.02 8.72
C THR A 5 -0.44 1.79 8.15
N LYS A 6 0.60 2.23 8.85
CA LYS A 6 1.99 1.91 8.47
C LYS A 6 2.31 0.48 8.89
N VAL A 7 2.53 -0.38 7.91
CA VAL A 7 3.04 -1.73 8.16
C VAL A 7 4.53 -1.60 8.51
N ARG A 8 5.01 -2.49 9.39
CA ARG A 8 6.34 -2.37 10.01
C ARG A 8 7.22 -3.58 9.70
N ASP A 9 6.59 -4.75 9.63
CA ASP A 9 7.20 -6.05 9.46
C ASP A 9 6.14 -7.07 9.00
N ALA A 10 6.59 -8.28 8.66
CA ALA A 10 5.75 -9.35 8.16
C ALA A 10 4.71 -9.86 9.18
N GLU A 11 5.04 -9.87 10.48
CA GLU A 11 4.10 -10.28 11.52
C GLU A 11 2.96 -9.27 11.65
N HIS A 12 3.29 -7.97 11.61
CA HIS A 12 2.29 -6.90 11.60
C HIS A 12 1.42 -6.95 10.35
N TRP A 13 1.97 -7.33 9.19
CA TRP A 13 1.19 -7.50 7.97
C TRP A 13 0.12 -8.60 8.10
N VAL A 14 0.48 -9.75 8.67
CA VAL A 14 -0.48 -10.84 8.92
C VAL A 14 -1.61 -10.35 9.85
N GLN A 15 -1.27 -9.64 10.93
CA GLN A 15 -2.27 -9.06 11.84
C GLN A 15 -3.21 -8.06 11.14
N VAL A 16 -2.67 -7.24 10.23
CA VAL A 16 -3.47 -6.30 9.42
C VAL A 16 -4.46 -7.06 8.53
N LEU A 17 -4.03 -8.13 7.87
CA LEU A 17 -4.90 -8.95 7.01
C LEU A 17 -6.00 -9.65 7.81
N GLU A 18 -5.66 -10.27 8.93
CA GLU A 18 -6.63 -10.94 9.82
C GLU A 18 -7.70 -9.96 10.34
N SER A 19 -7.30 -8.73 10.67
CA SER A 19 -8.24 -7.68 11.12
C SER A 19 -9.13 -7.10 10.00
N SER A 20 -8.86 -7.47 8.75
CA SER A 20 -9.45 -6.88 7.54
C SER A 20 -10.31 -7.84 6.72
N GLU A 21 -10.70 -9.00 7.28
CA GLU A 21 -11.39 -10.08 6.57
C GLU A 21 -12.62 -9.65 5.74
N LYS A 22 -13.32 -8.58 6.16
CA LYS A 22 -14.51 -8.04 5.46
C LYS A 22 -14.26 -6.72 4.73
N LYS A 23 -13.01 -6.30 4.62
CA LYS A 23 -12.58 -5.03 4.02
C LYS A 23 -11.79 -5.29 2.74
N LEU A 24 -11.96 -4.43 1.75
CA LEU A 24 -11.02 -4.27 0.66
C LEU A 24 -9.74 -3.61 1.22
N VAL A 25 -8.63 -4.34 1.20
CA VAL A 25 -7.33 -3.80 1.60
C VAL A 25 -6.65 -3.20 0.38
N VAL A 26 -6.37 -1.89 0.44
CA VAL A 26 -5.62 -1.14 -0.57
C VAL A 26 -4.21 -0.92 -0.02
N VAL A 27 -3.22 -1.50 -0.69
CA VAL A 27 -1.81 -1.38 -0.28
C VAL A 27 -1.12 -0.38 -1.20
N ASP A 28 -0.53 0.65 -0.60
CA ASP A 28 0.27 1.67 -1.25
C ASP A 28 1.75 1.49 -0.86
N VAL A 29 2.52 0.88 -1.75
CA VAL A 29 3.95 0.58 -1.54
C VAL A 29 4.79 1.68 -2.19
N HIS A 30 5.48 2.47 -1.38
CA HIS A 30 6.34 3.54 -1.88
C HIS A 30 7.49 3.89 -0.93
N LYS A 31 8.48 4.63 -1.44
CA LYS A 31 9.62 5.17 -0.68
C LYS A 31 9.27 6.51 -0.02
N ASP A 32 9.85 6.83 1.13
CA ASP A 32 9.57 8.05 1.92
C ASP A 32 9.82 9.38 1.15
N TRP A 33 10.74 9.33 0.18
CA TRP A 33 11.10 10.44 -0.70
C TRP A 33 10.30 10.46 -2.01
N CYS A 34 9.35 9.54 -2.22
CA CYS A 34 8.46 9.55 -3.37
C CYS A 34 7.44 10.69 -3.26
N GLY A 35 7.81 11.87 -3.76
CA GLY A 35 6.93 13.03 -3.87
C GLY A 35 5.59 12.74 -4.57
N PRO A 36 5.58 12.06 -5.73
CA PRO A 36 4.34 11.68 -6.41
C PRO A 36 3.41 10.77 -5.59
N CYS A 37 3.96 9.91 -4.74
CA CYS A 37 3.17 8.99 -3.91
C CYS A 37 2.42 9.75 -2.79
N LYS A 38 3.04 10.81 -2.23
CA LYS A 38 2.36 11.74 -1.29
C LYS A 38 1.19 12.49 -1.92
N ILE A 39 1.12 12.58 -3.26
CA ILE A 39 0.01 13.21 -3.99
C ILE A 39 -1.22 12.28 -4.05
N VAL A 40 -1.07 10.98 -3.77
CA VAL A 40 -2.19 10.03 -3.76
C VAL A 40 -2.94 10.03 -2.41
N GLU A 41 -2.31 10.49 -1.32
CA GLU A 41 -2.94 10.61 0.01
C GLU A 41 -4.29 11.37 0.02
N PRO A 42 -4.44 12.53 -0.65
CA PRO A 42 -5.73 13.21 -0.78
C PRO A 42 -6.82 12.36 -1.44
N SER A 43 -6.45 11.48 -2.37
CA SER A 43 -7.40 10.57 -3.03
C SER A 43 -7.92 9.51 -2.06
N TYR A 44 -7.11 9.02 -1.12
CA TYR A 44 -7.57 8.09 -0.06
C TYR A 44 -8.60 8.74 0.88
N LYS A 45 -8.38 10.02 1.25
CA LYS A 45 -9.34 10.80 2.02
C LYS A 45 -10.67 10.96 1.28
N ARG A 46 -10.62 11.16 -0.04
CA ARG A 46 -11.81 11.29 -0.87
C ARG A 46 -12.58 9.97 -0.97
N LEU A 47 -11.88 8.86 -1.22
CA LEU A 47 -12.50 7.53 -1.27
C LEU A 47 -13.21 7.16 0.04
N THR A 48 -12.66 7.55 1.18
CA THR A 48 -13.30 7.30 2.49
C THR A 48 -14.50 8.20 2.78
N THR A 49 -14.66 9.29 2.04
CA THR A 49 -15.83 10.16 2.10
C THR A 49 -16.92 9.71 1.12
N ASP A 50 -16.52 9.28 -0.08
CA ASP A 50 -17.43 8.97 -1.18
C ASP A 50 -18.03 7.56 -1.11
N ILE A 51 -17.45 6.65 -0.30
CA ILE A 51 -17.93 5.27 -0.12
C ILE A 51 -18.76 5.16 1.16
N GLU A 52 -20.03 4.74 1.05
CA GLU A 52 -20.85 4.40 2.21
C GLU A 52 -20.20 3.29 3.06
N HIS A 53 -20.10 3.54 4.37
CA HIS A 53 -19.45 2.66 5.34
C HIS A 53 -17.99 2.31 4.99
N ALA A 54 -17.24 3.25 4.42
CA ALA A 54 -15.85 3.06 4.02
C ALA A 54 -14.98 2.47 5.14
N GLU A 55 -15.20 2.85 6.40
CA GLU A 55 -14.46 2.37 7.57
C GLU A 55 -14.61 0.85 7.80
N ARG A 56 -15.71 0.26 7.30
CA ARG A 56 -16.00 -1.18 7.35
C ARG A 56 -15.64 -1.90 6.07
N ARG A 57 -15.24 -1.17 5.03
CA ARG A 57 -15.12 -1.68 3.67
C ARG A 57 -13.75 -1.46 3.04
N VAL A 58 -12.97 -0.51 3.51
CA VAL A 58 -11.69 -0.13 2.90
C VAL A 58 -10.65 0.11 3.99
N MET A 59 -9.43 -0.39 3.77
CA MET A 59 -8.27 -0.12 4.62
C MET A 59 -7.06 0.25 3.74
N PHE A 60 -6.32 1.29 4.11
CA PHE A 60 -5.11 1.71 3.41
C PHE A 60 -3.87 1.33 4.24
N ALA A 61 -2.94 0.62 3.63
CA ALA A 61 -1.68 0.18 4.26
C ALA A 61 -0.46 0.65 3.44
N THR A 62 0.62 1.07 4.10
CA THR A 62 1.87 1.47 3.42
C THR A 62 3.11 0.89 4.10
N ASP A 63 4.11 0.50 3.30
CA ASP A 63 5.41 0.00 3.79
C ASP A 63 6.57 0.29 2.82
N ARG A 64 7.80 0.23 3.35
CA ARG A 64 9.09 0.59 2.76
C ARG A 64 9.94 -0.63 2.36
N LYS A 65 9.56 -1.84 2.79
CA LYS A 65 10.22 -3.13 2.48
C LYS A 65 9.24 -4.12 1.86
N GLN A 66 9.75 -5.14 1.15
CA GLN A 66 8.94 -6.26 0.69
C GLN A 66 8.38 -6.99 1.92
N ILE A 67 7.09 -6.83 2.16
CA ILE A 67 6.38 -7.40 3.30
C ILE A 67 5.44 -8.55 2.93
N ALA A 68 5.18 -8.70 1.63
CA ALA A 68 4.37 -9.76 1.07
C ALA A 68 4.65 -9.92 -0.42
N ASP A 69 4.36 -11.12 -0.93
CA ASP A 69 4.24 -11.36 -2.36
C ASP A 69 2.80 -11.03 -2.81
N VAL A 70 2.66 -10.59 -4.06
CA VAL A 70 1.33 -10.29 -4.62
C VAL A 70 0.71 -11.58 -5.11
N ASP A 71 -0.34 -12.05 -4.44
CA ASP A 71 -1.11 -13.22 -4.87
C ASP A 71 -2.48 -12.80 -5.44
N GLY A 72 -2.90 -13.46 -6.53
CA GLY A 72 -4.23 -13.29 -7.12
C GLY A 72 -4.25 -13.27 -8.65
N ALA A 73 -5.45 -13.33 -9.24
CA ALA A 73 -5.62 -13.46 -10.70
C ALA A 73 -4.96 -12.31 -11.51
N ASN A 74 -4.85 -11.13 -10.90
CA ASN A 74 -4.23 -9.95 -11.54
C ASN A 74 -2.75 -9.76 -11.17
N ALA A 75 -2.18 -10.60 -10.30
CA ALA A 75 -0.78 -10.47 -9.88
C ALA A 75 0.21 -10.41 -11.05
N PRO A 76 0.09 -11.24 -12.10
CA PRO A 76 1.03 -11.20 -13.23
C PRO A 76 1.01 -9.86 -13.99
N LEU A 77 -0.18 -9.30 -14.20
CA LEU A 77 -0.36 -8.03 -14.90
C LEU A 77 0.16 -6.86 -14.05
N LEU A 78 -0.10 -6.90 -12.75
CA LEU A 78 0.38 -5.90 -11.81
C LEU A 78 1.91 -5.90 -11.78
N GLU A 79 2.53 -7.07 -11.63
CA GLU A 79 4.00 -7.22 -11.66
C GLU A 79 4.60 -6.67 -12.96
N GLN A 80 3.99 -6.98 -14.10
CA GLN A 80 4.44 -6.49 -15.39
C GLN A 80 4.37 -4.97 -15.47
N SER A 81 3.25 -4.37 -15.05
CA SER A 81 3.06 -2.92 -15.05
C SER A 81 4.07 -2.22 -14.14
N VAL A 82 4.31 -2.78 -12.96
CA VAL A 82 5.32 -2.31 -12.00
C VAL A 82 6.71 -2.35 -12.62
N LYS A 83 7.12 -3.47 -13.23
CA LYS A 83 8.43 -3.60 -13.90
C LYS A 83 8.60 -2.64 -15.08
N GLN A 84 7.52 -2.30 -15.79
CA GLN A 84 7.56 -1.39 -16.94
C GLN A 84 7.68 0.08 -16.55
N HIS A 85 7.10 0.48 -15.42
CA HIS A 85 6.98 1.89 -15.03
C HIS A 85 7.82 2.27 -13.82
N LEU A 86 8.51 1.32 -13.17
CA LEU A 86 9.43 1.65 -12.09
C LEU A 86 10.62 2.45 -12.64
N PRO A 87 10.91 3.64 -12.09
CA PRO A 87 12.17 4.30 -12.40
C PRO A 87 13.35 3.44 -11.91
N PRO A 88 14.53 3.55 -12.55
CA PRO A 88 15.72 2.85 -12.10
C PRO A 88 16.01 3.22 -10.64
N ILE A 89 16.29 2.19 -9.82
CA ILE A 89 16.67 2.37 -8.42
C ILE A 89 18.03 3.08 -8.43
N GLY A 90 18.06 4.35 -8.01
CA GLY A 90 19.30 5.04 -7.71
C GLY A 90 19.98 4.40 -6.50
N ASN A 91 21.31 4.40 -6.46
CA ASN A 91 22.15 3.71 -5.48
C ASN A 91 22.02 4.22 -4.01
N ASP A 92 20.94 4.87 -3.64
CA ASP A 92 20.79 5.56 -2.35
C ASP A 92 20.16 4.67 -1.25
N ASP A 93 20.02 3.37 -1.48
CA ASP A 93 19.48 2.39 -0.51
C ASP A 93 20.59 1.65 0.30
N GLU A 94 21.84 2.14 0.32
CA GLU A 94 22.83 1.75 1.35
C GLU A 94 22.80 2.74 2.52
N GLU A 95 22.33 2.25 3.68
CA GLU A 95 22.46 2.83 5.03
C GLU A 95 21.73 4.17 5.34
N ASN A 96 20.51 4.06 5.90
CA ASN A 96 20.22 4.52 7.27
C ASN A 96 18.93 3.92 7.82
#